data_AF-A0A537DIV3-F1
#
_entry.id   AF-A0A537DIV3-F1
#
_cell.length_a   1.000
_cell.length_b   1.000
_cell.length_c   1.000
_cell.angle_alpha   90.00
_cell.angle_beta   90.00
_cell.angle_gamma   90.00
#
_symmetry.space_group_name_H-M   'P 1'
#
loop_
_entity.id
_entity.type
_entity.pdbx_description
1 polymer ?
#
loop_
_entity_poly.entity_id
_entity_poly.type
_entity_poly.pdbx_seq_one_letter_code
_entity_poly.pdbx_strand_id
1 'polypeptide(L)'
;MGKAYVSMFILALGTALSILAFIGWTASAAIIAIEERHTIDDSILLTVPKPVTFLGTVLPLALLAEGGVFLILSLRRWKGAPHSVHWDVIPNHNIVVAMTAYNDEQSIASAVTEFKMQPDVKEVIVIDNNSLDKTSALASTAGARVVREEKQGYGFACIRGLNEALQVAKVNVVVLVEGDMTFSGKDLSKLIPYLDNVDMVVGTRTTQELTNDDSQLDWFYVWGNMFLAKMVQVKFFDVRHWGRVRLTDVGCTMRAIRADALRKMVEELSVGGHSFSPHMLMVAISKGLKVVEIPVTFRRRWGESKGAGAGKLKGLGIGLRMMWHILTF
;
A
#
# COMPACT_ATOMS: atom_id res chain seq x y z
N MET A 1 -4.34 -7.80 15.40
CA MET A 1 -4.58 -8.90 14.43
C MET A 1 -3.29 -9.43 13.81
N GLY A 2 -2.22 -8.63 13.74
CA GLY A 2 -0.93 -9.02 13.14
C GLY A 2 -0.29 -10.34 13.59
N LYS A 3 -0.28 -10.69 14.89
CA LYS A 3 0.35 -11.95 15.34
C LYS A 3 -0.27 -13.18 14.69
N ALA A 4 -1.59 -13.23 14.57
CA ALA A 4 -2.29 -14.32 13.90
C ALA A 4 -1.97 -14.36 12.39
N TYR A 5 -1.81 -13.20 11.74
CA TYR A 5 -1.48 -13.13 10.32
C TYR A 5 -0.06 -13.65 10.02
N VAL A 6 0.91 -13.27 10.85
CA VAL A 6 2.29 -13.76 10.73
C VAL A 6 2.34 -15.27 10.93
N SER A 7 1.70 -15.78 11.99
CA SER A 7 1.60 -17.23 12.21
C SER A 7 0.92 -17.95 11.05
N MET A 8 -0.16 -17.39 10.50
CA MET A 8 -0.86 -17.95 9.34
C MET A 8 0.00 -17.95 8.06
N PHE A 9 0.76 -16.88 7.80
CA PHE A 9 1.65 -16.81 6.64
C PHE A 9 2.78 -17.83 6.74
N ILE A 10 3.40 -17.96 7.92
CA ILE A 10 4.45 -18.96 8.18
C ILE A 10 3.88 -20.38 8.01
N LEU A 11 2.66 -20.63 8.51
CA LEU A 11 1.99 -21.92 8.36
C LEU A 11 1.70 -22.24 6.89
N ALA A 12 1.18 -21.29 6.12
CA ALA A 12 0.89 -21.47 4.70
C ALA A 12 2.16 -21.71 3.88
N LEU A 13 3.24 -20.96 4.15
CA LEU A 13 4.53 -21.16 3.50
C LEU A 13 5.13 -22.52 3.85
N GLY A 14 5.10 -22.92 5.12
CA GLY A 14 5.53 -24.25 5.57
C GLY A 14 4.76 -25.36 4.88
N THR A 15 3.43 -25.24 4.82
CA THR A 15 2.55 -26.19 4.13
C THR A 15 2.90 -26.31 2.64
N ALA A 16 3.10 -25.19 1.95
CA ALA A 16 3.46 -25.19 0.53
C ALA A 16 4.83 -25.85 0.26
N LEU A 17 5.84 -25.54 1.09
CA LEU A 17 7.16 -26.17 0.99
C LEU A 17 7.09 -27.69 1.24
N SER A 18 6.27 -28.14 2.18
CA SER A 18 6.09 -29.56 2.44
C SER A 18 5.33 -30.28 1.33
N ILE A 19 4.32 -29.65 0.71
CA ILE A 19 3.66 -30.20 -0.48
C ILE A 19 4.67 -30.36 -1.63
N LEU A 20 5.50 -29.34 -1.88
CA LEU A 20 6.55 -29.41 -2.91
C LEU A 20 7.58 -30.50 -2.62
N ALA A 21 8.00 -30.65 -1.36
CA ALA A 21 8.90 -31.71 -0.94
C ALA A 21 8.28 -33.10 -1.14
N PHE A 22 6.99 -33.27 -0.82
CA PHE A 22 6.27 -34.53 -1.04
C PHE A 22 6.12 -34.88 -2.53
N ILE A 23 5.78 -33.90 -3.36
CA ILE A 23 5.73 -34.08 -4.83
C ILE A 23 7.11 -34.47 -5.36
N GLY A 24 8.17 -33.79 -4.92
CA GLY A 24 9.54 -34.13 -5.31
C GLY A 24 9.92 -35.56 -4.91
N TRP A 25 9.61 -35.96 -3.67
CA TRP A 25 9.91 -37.30 -3.17
C TRP A 25 9.15 -38.41 -3.93
N THR A 26 7.84 -38.23 -4.14
CA THR A 26 7.02 -39.20 -4.89
C THR A 26 7.46 -39.31 -6.35
N ALA A 27 7.83 -38.20 -6.98
CA ALA A 27 8.41 -38.22 -8.32
C ALA A 27 9.75 -38.97 -8.35
N SER A 28 10.64 -38.74 -7.38
CA SER A 28 11.92 -39.47 -7.28
C SER A 28 11.71 -40.97 -7.07
N ALA A 29 10.79 -41.37 -6.18
CA ALA A 29 10.49 -42.78 -5.94
C ALA A 29 9.91 -43.46 -7.19
N ALA A 30 9.05 -42.77 -7.94
CA ALA A 30 8.50 -43.26 -9.20
C ALA A 30 9.59 -43.42 -10.29
N ILE A 31 10.53 -42.46 -10.39
CA ILE A 31 11.66 -42.54 -11.32
C ILE A 31 12.54 -43.76 -11.02
N ILE A 32 12.92 -43.96 -9.76
CA ILE A 32 13.73 -45.11 -9.34
C ILE A 32 13.02 -46.43 -9.67
N ALA A 33 11.72 -46.54 -9.38
CA ALA A 33 10.93 -47.73 -9.68
C ALA A 33 10.88 -48.05 -11.19
N ILE A 34 10.80 -47.02 -12.04
CA ILE A 34 10.82 -47.15 -13.51
C ILE A 34 12.20 -47.58 -14.02
N GLU A 35 13.28 -46.97 -13.53
CA GLU A 35 14.65 -47.29 -13.95
C GLU A 35 15.06 -48.72 -13.58
N GLU A 36 14.68 -49.19 -12.40
CA GLU A 36 15.05 -50.52 -11.90
C GLU A 36 14.14 -51.66 -12.39
N ARG A 37 13.11 -51.38 -13.21
CA ARG A 37 12.12 -52.35 -13.72
C ARG A 37 11.43 -53.19 -12.62
N HIS A 38 11.27 -52.63 -11.43
CA HIS A 38 10.54 -53.32 -10.36
C HIS A 38 9.04 -53.33 -10.68
N THR A 39 8.40 -54.51 -10.61
CA THR A 39 6.94 -54.63 -10.57
C THR A 39 6.44 -54.01 -9.27
N ILE A 40 5.44 -53.14 -9.35
CA ILE A 40 4.91 -52.30 -8.26
C ILE A 40 4.53 -53.11 -6.99
N ASP A 41 4.34 -54.43 -7.11
CA ASP A 41 3.83 -55.29 -6.03
C ASP A 41 4.83 -55.63 -4.91
N ASP A 42 6.15 -55.53 -5.11
CA ASP A 42 7.09 -55.92 -4.07
C ASP A 42 8.26 -54.93 -3.93
N SER A 43 8.44 -54.44 -2.70
CA SER A 43 9.69 -53.96 -2.07
C SER A 43 9.97 -52.45 -1.91
N ILE A 44 9.37 -51.51 -2.66
CA ILE A 44 9.75 -50.10 -2.48
C ILE A 44 9.07 -49.43 -1.26
N LEU A 45 7.86 -49.85 -0.88
CA LEU A 45 7.17 -49.28 0.29
C LEU A 45 7.57 -49.92 1.64
N LEU A 46 8.15 -51.12 1.63
CA LEU A 46 8.46 -51.91 2.84
C LEU A 46 9.91 -51.80 3.32
N THR A 47 10.84 -51.33 2.48
CA THR A 47 12.27 -51.17 2.82
C THR A 47 12.65 -49.76 3.26
N VAL A 48 11.74 -48.80 3.07
CA VAL A 48 11.96 -47.40 3.44
C VAL A 48 11.91 -47.26 4.97
N PRO A 49 12.95 -46.72 5.62
CA PRO A 49 13.00 -46.60 7.08
C PRO A 49 11.73 -45.92 7.62
N LYS A 50 11.17 -46.43 8.72
CA LYS A 50 9.97 -45.84 9.39
C LYS A 50 9.99 -44.30 9.55
N PRO A 51 11.16 -43.66 9.84
CA PRO A 51 11.24 -42.20 9.86
C PRO A 51 10.94 -41.54 8.50
N VAL A 52 11.37 -42.17 7.40
CA VAL A 52 11.21 -41.68 6.03
C VAL A 52 9.77 -41.85 5.56
N THR A 53 9.10 -42.95 5.92
CA THR A 53 7.65 -43.10 5.69
C THR A 53 6.83 -42.11 6.54
N PHE A 54 7.22 -41.84 7.78
CA PHE A 54 6.58 -40.80 8.61
C PHE A 54 6.73 -39.38 8.02
N LEU A 55 7.96 -39.00 7.63
CA LEU A 55 8.25 -37.73 6.97
C LEU A 55 7.58 -37.60 5.60
N GLY A 56 7.46 -38.71 4.87
CA GLY A 56 6.86 -38.76 3.53
C GLY A 56 5.34 -38.89 3.51
N THR A 57 4.67 -39.30 4.59
CA THR A 57 3.20 -39.54 4.56
C THR A 57 2.45 -38.83 5.68
N VAL A 58 2.85 -39.03 6.93
CA VAL A 58 2.15 -38.50 8.10
C VAL A 58 2.32 -36.98 8.20
N LEU A 59 3.54 -36.48 7.96
CA LEU A 59 3.80 -35.03 8.00
C LEU A 59 3.05 -34.25 6.89
N PRO A 60 3.03 -34.69 5.61
CA PRO A 60 2.20 -34.07 4.58
C PRO A 60 0.71 -34.11 4.90
N LEU A 61 0.19 -35.22 5.42
CA LEU A 61 -1.23 -35.34 5.80
C LEU A 61 -1.59 -34.42 6.97
N ALA A 62 -0.72 -34.29 7.97
CA ALA A 62 -0.90 -33.35 9.07
C ALA A 62 -0.92 -31.90 8.58
N LEU A 63 0.00 -31.53 7.68
CA LEU A 63 0.06 -30.20 7.09
C LEU A 63 -1.11 -29.92 6.14
N LEU A 64 -1.62 -30.93 5.43
CA LEU A 64 -2.85 -30.82 4.65
C LEU A 64 -4.08 -30.63 5.55
N ALA A 65 -4.15 -31.30 6.70
CA ALA A 65 -5.21 -31.12 7.67
C ALA A 65 -5.16 -29.73 8.32
N GLU A 66 -3.98 -29.25 8.73
CA GLU A 66 -3.76 -27.89 9.21
C GLU A 66 -4.08 -26.85 8.13
N GLY A 67 -3.64 -27.09 6.89
CA GLY A 67 -3.96 -26.28 5.72
C GLY A 67 -5.46 -26.27 5.41
N GLY A 68 -6.17 -27.38 5.65
CA GLY A 68 -7.62 -27.50 5.50
C GLY A 68 -8.38 -26.72 6.56
N VAL A 69 -8.00 -26.83 7.83
CA VAL A 69 -8.55 -26.00 8.92
C VAL A 69 -8.26 -24.52 8.67
N PHE A 70 -7.04 -24.19 8.24
CA PHE A 70 -6.66 -22.84 7.82
C PHE A 70 -7.54 -22.34 6.68
N LEU A 71 -7.76 -23.16 5.64
CA LEU A 71 -8.59 -22.79 4.50
C LEU A 71 -10.04 -22.58 4.95
N ILE A 72 -10.59 -23.42 5.82
CA ILE A 72 -11.96 -23.26 6.33
C ILE A 72 -12.12 -21.98 7.16
N LEU A 73 -11.19 -21.71 8.08
CA LEU A 73 -11.19 -20.48 8.89
C LEU A 73 -10.98 -19.24 8.01
N SER A 74 -10.12 -19.35 7.00
CA SER A 74 -9.83 -18.29 6.05
C SER A 74 -10.99 -18.05 5.08
N LEU A 75 -11.69 -19.08 4.62
CA LEU A 75 -12.85 -18.97 3.73
C LEU A 75 -14.00 -18.19 4.38
N ARG A 76 -14.22 -18.36 5.69
CA ARG A 76 -15.19 -17.53 6.44
C ARG A 76 -14.78 -16.06 6.47
N ARG A 77 -13.48 -15.77 6.51
CA ARG A 77 -12.92 -14.41 6.43
C ARG A 77 -12.88 -13.86 5.00
N TRP A 78 -12.68 -14.71 3.99
CA TRP A 78 -12.50 -14.36 2.58
C TRP A 78 -13.81 -14.25 1.80
N LYS A 79 -14.91 -14.82 2.32
CA LYS A 79 -16.26 -14.42 1.93
C LYS A 79 -16.48 -12.99 2.43
N GLY A 80 -16.04 -12.01 1.64
CA GLY A 80 -16.21 -10.61 1.99
C GLY A 80 -17.68 -10.24 2.16
N ALA A 81 -17.89 -9.11 2.85
CA ALA A 81 -19.22 -8.55 2.99
C ALA A 81 -19.85 -8.34 1.60
N PRO A 82 -21.18 -8.42 1.46
CA PRO A 82 -21.86 -7.93 0.27
C PRO A 82 -21.42 -6.48 0.04
N HIS A 83 -20.92 -6.17 -1.16
CA HIS A 83 -20.61 -4.79 -1.55
C HIS A 83 -21.63 -4.35 -2.58
N SER A 84 -22.27 -3.21 -2.33
CA SER A 84 -23.19 -2.57 -3.24
C SER A 84 -22.51 -1.33 -3.84
N VAL A 85 -22.75 -1.12 -5.13
CA VAL A 85 -22.37 0.11 -5.80
C VAL A 85 -23.32 1.20 -5.32
N HIS A 86 -22.77 2.33 -4.91
CA HIS A 86 -23.54 3.52 -4.56
C HIS A 86 -23.02 4.67 -5.39
N TRP A 87 -23.89 5.64 -5.63
CA TRP A 87 -23.59 6.87 -6.32
C TRP A 87 -23.99 8.00 -5.38
N ASP A 88 -23.03 8.51 -4.61
CA ASP A 88 -23.22 9.57 -3.63
C ASP A 88 -22.42 10.79 -4.07
N VAL A 89 -23.03 11.58 -4.96
CA VAL A 89 -22.41 12.77 -5.54
C VAL A 89 -22.07 13.75 -4.44
N ILE A 90 -20.83 14.26 -4.45
CA ILE A 90 -20.43 15.35 -3.57
C ILE A 90 -20.89 16.67 -4.20
N PRO A 91 -21.91 17.36 -3.65
CA PRO A 91 -22.38 18.61 -4.23
C PRO A 91 -21.33 19.71 -4.00
N ASN A 92 -20.90 20.36 -5.08
CA ASN A 92 -19.89 21.43 -5.09
C ASN A 92 -18.63 21.06 -4.28
N HIS A 93 -17.59 20.57 -4.95
CA HIS A 93 -16.37 20.19 -4.24
C HIS A 93 -15.77 21.42 -3.52
N ASN A 94 -15.47 21.23 -2.24
CA ASN A 94 -14.70 22.15 -1.41
C ASN A 94 -13.43 21.39 -1.05
N ILE A 95 -12.46 21.47 -1.96
CA ILE A 95 -11.23 20.70 -1.89
C ILE A 95 -10.22 21.47 -1.04
N VAL A 96 -9.65 20.78 -0.06
CA VAL A 96 -8.50 21.26 0.70
C VAL A 96 -7.30 20.38 0.39
N VAL A 97 -6.22 21.00 -0.06
CA VAL A 97 -4.97 20.30 -0.38
C VAL A 97 -4.03 20.38 0.83
N ALA A 98 -3.81 19.25 1.49
CA ALA A 98 -2.77 19.06 2.48
C ALA A 98 -1.46 18.66 1.77
N MET A 99 -0.53 19.60 1.69
CA MET A 99 0.73 19.46 0.98
C MET A 99 1.89 19.35 1.95
N THR A 100 2.63 18.24 1.95
CA THR A 100 3.82 18.08 2.81
C THR A 100 5.06 18.64 2.15
N ALA A 101 5.94 19.30 2.91
CA ALA A 101 7.20 19.83 2.42
C ALA A 101 8.34 19.65 3.44
N TYR A 102 9.56 19.37 2.96
CA TYR A 102 10.77 19.32 3.78
C TYR A 102 12.02 19.70 2.97
N ASN A 103 12.50 20.92 3.18
CA ASN A 103 13.57 21.53 2.40
C ASN A 103 13.31 21.51 0.88
N ASP A 104 12.14 22.01 0.49
CA ASP A 104 11.60 22.05 -0.87
C ASP A 104 11.53 23.50 -1.40
N GLU A 105 12.47 24.38 -1.01
CA GLU A 105 12.45 25.80 -1.42
C GLU A 105 12.46 26.01 -2.94
N GLN A 106 13.00 25.06 -3.71
CA GLN A 106 13.05 25.14 -5.16
C GLN A 106 11.71 24.86 -5.85
N SER A 107 10.82 24.11 -5.19
CA SER A 107 9.60 23.53 -5.78
C SER A 107 8.31 24.06 -5.17
N ILE A 108 8.32 24.37 -3.87
CA ILE A 108 7.09 24.53 -3.08
C ILE A 108 6.17 25.64 -3.61
N ALA A 109 6.73 26.76 -4.06
CA ALA A 109 5.94 27.87 -4.60
C ALA A 109 5.19 27.47 -5.89
N SER A 110 5.86 26.73 -6.79
CA SER A 110 5.27 26.20 -8.02
C SER A 110 4.21 25.16 -7.71
N ALA A 111 4.46 24.25 -6.76
CA ALA A 111 3.51 23.22 -6.36
C ALA A 111 2.23 23.84 -5.77
N VAL A 112 2.36 24.80 -4.85
CA VAL A 112 1.23 25.53 -4.27
C VAL A 112 0.42 26.22 -5.37
N THR A 113 1.10 26.90 -6.29
CA THR A 113 0.44 27.62 -7.39
C THR A 113 -0.32 26.65 -8.31
N GLU A 114 0.29 25.52 -8.71
CA GLU A 114 -0.35 24.53 -9.59
C GLU A 114 -1.63 23.95 -8.97
N PHE A 115 -1.61 23.59 -7.69
CA PHE A 115 -2.77 23.03 -7.00
C PHE A 115 -3.85 24.07 -6.72
N LYS A 116 -3.47 25.30 -6.36
CA LYS A 116 -4.42 26.39 -6.09
C LYS A 116 -5.20 26.82 -7.33
N MET A 117 -4.63 26.65 -8.52
CA MET A 117 -5.31 26.95 -9.79
C MET A 117 -6.32 25.88 -10.21
N GLN A 118 -6.39 24.74 -9.53
CA GLN A 118 -7.33 23.68 -9.92
C GLN A 118 -8.77 24.05 -9.51
N PRO A 119 -9.77 23.63 -10.29
CA PRO A 119 -11.17 23.82 -9.94
C PRO A 119 -11.46 23.29 -8.53
N ASP A 120 -12.36 23.98 -7.83
CA ASP A 120 -12.87 23.58 -6.52
C ASP A 120 -11.86 23.53 -5.35
N VAL A 121 -10.57 23.77 -5.60
CA VAL A 121 -9.58 23.96 -4.54
C VAL A 121 -9.83 25.28 -3.84
N LYS A 122 -10.22 25.21 -2.56
CA LYS A 122 -10.51 26.39 -1.72
C LYS A 122 -9.31 26.82 -0.91
N GLU A 123 -8.47 25.87 -0.51
CA GLU A 123 -7.31 26.12 0.32
C GLU A 123 -6.19 25.12 0.04
N VAL A 124 -4.95 25.60 0.03
CA VAL A 124 -3.74 24.78 0.07
C VAL A 124 -3.08 25.03 1.42
N ILE A 125 -2.90 23.97 2.19
CA ILE A 125 -2.22 23.96 3.48
C ILE A 125 -0.87 23.27 3.28
N VAL A 126 0.22 24.01 3.45
CA VAL A 126 1.57 23.45 3.42
C VAL A 126 1.99 23.07 4.83
N ILE A 127 2.34 21.81 5.02
CA ILE A 127 2.89 21.27 6.26
C ILE A 127 4.41 21.27 6.13
N ASP A 128 5.04 22.29 6.72
CA ASP A 128 6.48 22.39 6.82
C ASP A 128 6.99 21.43 7.90
N ASN A 129 7.59 20.32 7.47
CA ASN A 129 8.08 19.25 8.30
C ASN A 129 9.45 19.58 8.93
N ASN A 130 9.56 20.75 9.55
CA ASN A 130 10.76 21.28 10.20
C ASN A 130 11.91 21.61 9.23
N SER A 131 11.62 22.26 8.10
CA SER A 131 12.64 22.71 7.15
C SER A 131 13.59 23.76 7.75
N LEU A 132 14.81 23.80 7.21
CA LEU A 132 15.87 24.75 7.58
C LEU A 132 16.12 25.80 6.49
N ASP A 133 15.46 25.65 5.34
CA ASP A 133 15.59 26.52 4.16
C ASP A 133 14.39 27.50 4.04
N LYS A 134 14.22 28.11 2.87
CA LYS A 134 13.14 29.10 2.64
C LYS A 134 11.77 28.48 2.33
N THR A 135 11.57 27.17 2.49
CA THR A 135 10.33 26.45 2.13
C THR A 135 9.07 27.15 2.68
N SER A 136 9.02 27.39 4.00
CA SER A 136 7.87 28.04 4.66
C SER A 136 7.56 29.43 4.09
N ALA A 137 8.59 30.26 3.89
CA ALA A 137 8.41 31.63 3.41
C ALA A 137 7.90 31.66 1.96
N LEU A 138 8.43 30.78 1.11
CA LEU A 138 8.02 30.68 -0.30
C LEU A 138 6.61 30.10 -0.44
N ALA A 139 6.24 29.11 0.37
CA ALA A 139 4.88 28.57 0.41
C ALA A 139 3.84 29.64 0.81
N SER A 140 4.15 30.42 1.85
CA SER A 140 3.28 31.52 2.30
C SER A 140 3.15 32.61 1.23
N THR A 141 4.25 32.94 0.53
CA THR A 141 4.25 33.94 -0.55
C THR A 141 3.43 33.48 -1.76
N ALA A 142 3.43 32.18 -2.07
CA ALA A 142 2.55 31.56 -3.07
C ALA A 142 1.07 31.51 -2.63
N GLY A 143 0.77 31.92 -1.39
CA GLY A 143 -0.57 32.05 -0.86
C GLY A 143 -1.16 30.75 -0.32
N ALA A 144 -0.32 29.84 0.18
CA ALA A 144 -0.75 28.73 1.02
C ALA A 144 -0.81 29.14 2.50
N ARG A 145 -1.67 28.47 3.28
CA ARG A 145 -1.57 28.49 4.74
C ARG A 145 -0.43 27.56 5.15
N VAL A 146 0.54 28.07 5.90
CA VAL A 146 1.69 27.26 6.33
C VAL A 146 1.49 26.82 7.77
N VAL A 147 1.68 25.54 8.03
CA VAL A 147 1.63 24.93 9.36
C VAL A 147 2.94 24.22 9.62
N ARG A 148 3.59 24.53 10.73
CA ARG A 148 4.82 23.86 11.14
C ARG A 148 4.50 22.54 11.85
N GLU A 149 5.17 21.46 11.42
CA GLU A 149 5.24 20.19 12.14
C GLU A 149 6.64 20.06 12.77
N GLU A 150 6.70 20.14 14.10
CA GLU A 150 7.96 20.08 14.84
C GLU A 150 8.52 18.65 14.90
N LYS A 151 7.64 17.65 14.91
CA LYS A 151 8.04 16.25 14.95
C LYS A 151 8.35 15.76 13.54
N GLN A 152 9.61 15.89 13.17
CA GLN A 152 10.07 15.54 11.83
C GLN A 152 9.76 14.07 11.45
N GLY A 153 9.01 13.91 10.36
CA GLY A 153 8.74 12.61 9.75
C GLY A 153 7.65 12.70 8.69
N TYR A 154 7.83 12.02 7.56
CA TYR A 154 6.87 12.05 6.45
C TYR A 154 5.43 11.73 6.91
N GLY A 155 5.27 10.70 7.72
CA GLY A 155 3.96 10.33 8.27
C GLY A 155 3.41 11.36 9.25
N PHE A 156 4.26 11.99 10.08
CA PHE A 156 3.81 13.04 11.00
C PHE A 156 3.31 14.27 10.23
N ALA A 157 4.02 14.69 9.18
CA ALA A 157 3.58 15.76 8.31
C ALA A 157 2.25 15.43 7.60
N CYS A 158 2.09 14.18 7.11
CA CYS A 158 0.84 13.74 6.50
C CYS A 158 -0.32 13.75 7.51
N ILE A 159 -0.12 13.18 8.71
CA ILE A 159 -1.15 13.14 9.77
C ILE A 159 -1.55 14.55 10.16
N ARG A 160 -0.57 15.45 10.34
CA ARG A 160 -0.83 16.86 10.65
C ARG A 160 -1.65 17.52 9.54
N GLY A 161 -1.26 17.33 8.29
CA GLY A 161 -1.98 17.88 7.13
C GLY A 161 -3.43 17.39 7.03
N LEU A 162 -3.67 16.10 7.23
CA LEU A 162 -5.01 15.54 7.22
C LEU A 162 -5.89 16.12 8.34
N ASN A 163 -5.34 16.28 9.55
CA ASN A 163 -6.05 16.88 10.68
C ASN A 163 -6.35 18.36 10.43
N GLU A 164 -5.37 19.14 9.98
CA GLU A 164 -5.53 20.57 9.66
C GLU A 164 -6.56 20.79 8.54
N ALA A 165 -6.56 19.93 7.52
CA ALA A 165 -7.53 20.01 6.43
C ALA A 165 -8.97 19.77 6.92
N LEU A 166 -9.18 18.83 7.86
CA LEU A 166 -10.49 18.54 8.44
C LEU A 166 -11.06 19.68 9.31
N GLN A 167 -10.23 20.64 9.73
CA GLN A 167 -10.68 21.83 10.47
C GLN A 167 -11.18 22.95 9.56
N VAL A 168 -10.89 22.89 8.25
CA VAL A 168 -11.34 23.90 7.30
C VAL A 168 -12.87 23.82 7.13
N ALA A 169 -13.53 24.96 7.23
CA ALA A 169 -14.98 25.03 7.12
C ALA A 169 -15.48 24.50 5.77
N LYS A 170 -16.54 23.68 5.79
CA LYS A 170 -17.20 23.12 4.61
C LYS A 170 -16.36 22.18 3.75
N VAL A 171 -15.19 21.75 4.22
CA VAL A 171 -14.38 20.73 3.53
C VAL A 171 -15.19 19.46 3.32
N ASN A 172 -15.25 18.99 2.07
CA ASN A 172 -15.88 17.72 1.71
C ASN A 172 -14.90 16.77 1.00
N VAL A 173 -13.78 17.28 0.48
CA VAL A 173 -12.69 16.48 -0.06
C VAL A 173 -11.34 17.00 0.45
N VAL A 174 -10.50 16.08 0.92
CA VAL A 174 -9.11 16.35 1.29
C VAL A 174 -8.19 15.66 0.29
N VAL A 175 -7.23 16.41 -0.25
CA VAL A 175 -6.17 15.90 -1.10
C VAL A 175 -4.87 15.90 -0.31
N LEU A 176 -4.22 14.75 -0.19
CA LEU A 176 -2.86 14.65 0.36
C LEU A 176 -1.86 14.61 -0.80
N VAL A 177 -0.79 15.41 -0.75
CA VAL A 177 0.24 15.46 -1.79
C VAL A 177 1.59 15.97 -1.26
N GLU A 178 2.67 15.78 -2.03
CA GLU A 178 4.01 16.33 -1.74
C GLU A 178 4.26 17.64 -2.51
N GLY A 179 4.99 18.57 -1.91
CA GLY A 179 5.29 19.89 -2.47
C GLY A 179 6.52 19.95 -3.38
N ASP A 180 6.93 18.84 -3.98
CA ASP A 180 8.22 18.68 -4.67
C ASP A 180 8.14 18.67 -6.22
N MET A 181 6.96 19.05 -6.75
CA MET A 181 6.61 19.07 -8.18
C MET A 181 6.55 17.71 -8.88
N THR A 182 6.65 16.59 -8.14
CA THR A 182 6.50 15.24 -8.74
C THR A 182 5.07 14.94 -9.18
N PHE A 183 4.06 15.45 -8.46
CA PHE A 183 2.66 15.25 -8.79
C PHE A 183 2.06 16.46 -9.52
N SER A 184 1.12 16.22 -10.44
CA SER A 184 0.39 17.30 -11.12
C SER A 184 -0.92 17.61 -10.43
N GLY A 185 -1.21 18.90 -10.22
CA GLY A 185 -2.55 19.35 -9.81
C GLY A 185 -3.63 18.97 -10.82
N LYS A 186 -3.29 18.83 -12.11
CA LYS A 186 -4.24 18.45 -13.17
C LYS A 186 -4.84 17.05 -12.95
N ASP A 187 -4.16 16.17 -12.21
CA ASP A 187 -4.67 14.84 -11.89
C ASP A 187 -5.87 14.87 -10.95
N LEU A 188 -6.18 16.00 -10.28
CA LEU A 188 -7.43 16.13 -9.54
C LEU A 188 -8.66 15.88 -10.44
N SER A 189 -8.61 16.30 -11.71
CA SER A 189 -9.67 16.00 -12.68
C SER A 189 -9.86 14.51 -12.96
N LYS A 190 -8.84 13.67 -12.71
CA LYS A 190 -8.90 12.21 -12.83
C LYS A 190 -9.37 11.56 -11.53
N LEU A 191 -8.97 12.10 -10.37
CA LEU A 191 -9.21 11.49 -9.06
C LEU A 191 -10.60 11.80 -8.52
N ILE A 192 -11.00 13.08 -8.55
CA ILE A 192 -12.23 13.56 -7.90
C ILE A 192 -13.50 12.84 -8.40
N PRO A 193 -13.69 12.58 -9.70
CA PRO A 193 -14.91 11.92 -10.17
C PRO A 193 -15.18 10.52 -9.56
N TYR A 194 -14.13 9.80 -9.15
CA TYR A 194 -14.31 8.47 -8.54
C TYR A 194 -14.87 8.55 -7.10
N LEU A 195 -14.79 9.71 -6.44
CA LEU A 195 -15.31 9.90 -5.08
C LEU A 195 -16.84 9.84 -5.00
N ASP A 196 -17.55 9.87 -6.13
CA ASP A 196 -18.99 9.60 -6.19
C ASP A 196 -19.32 8.14 -5.85
N ASN A 197 -18.36 7.21 -6.02
CA ASN A 197 -18.54 5.79 -5.75
C ASN A 197 -17.74 5.26 -4.56
N VAL A 198 -16.66 5.96 -4.20
CA VAL A 198 -15.66 5.47 -3.25
C VAL A 198 -15.31 6.51 -2.19
N ASP A 199 -14.73 6.04 -1.10
CA ASP A 199 -14.36 6.86 0.05
C ASP A 199 -12.97 7.50 -0.12
N MET A 200 -12.08 6.83 -0.85
CA MET A 200 -10.71 7.26 -1.09
C MET A 200 -10.21 6.80 -2.46
N VAL A 201 -9.59 7.71 -3.17
CA VAL A 201 -8.87 7.45 -4.42
C VAL A 201 -7.38 7.62 -4.16
N VAL A 202 -6.60 6.62 -4.52
CA VAL A 202 -5.14 6.62 -4.36
C VAL A 202 -4.49 6.64 -5.73
N GLY A 203 -3.52 7.52 -5.93
CA GLY A 203 -2.75 7.54 -7.18
C GLY A 203 -1.86 6.31 -7.30
N THR A 204 -1.56 5.87 -8.52
CA THR A 204 -0.42 4.97 -8.79
C THR A 204 0.56 5.60 -9.76
N ARG A 205 1.86 5.46 -9.45
CA ARG A 205 2.96 5.97 -10.27
C ARG A 205 3.57 4.88 -11.16
N THR A 206 3.10 3.64 -11.05
CA THR A 206 3.70 2.49 -11.77
C THR A 206 3.25 2.38 -13.23
N THR A 207 2.35 3.27 -13.69
CA THR A 207 1.91 3.34 -15.08
C THR A 207 2.91 4.14 -15.91
N GLN A 208 3.64 3.47 -16.79
CA GLN A 208 4.75 4.05 -17.55
C GLN A 208 4.32 5.23 -18.42
N GLU A 209 3.15 5.17 -19.07
CA GLU A 209 2.65 6.20 -19.99
C GLU A 209 2.35 7.54 -19.30
N LEU A 210 2.28 7.55 -17.97
CA LEU A 210 2.06 8.75 -17.16
C LEU A 210 3.27 9.13 -16.31
N THR A 211 4.38 8.40 -16.44
CA THR A 211 5.59 8.63 -15.66
C THR A 211 6.72 9.09 -16.57
N ASN A 212 7.36 10.19 -16.21
CA ASN A 212 8.54 10.66 -16.93
C ASN A 212 9.72 9.69 -16.76
N ASP A 213 10.49 9.50 -17.83
CA ASP A 213 11.69 8.66 -17.84
C ASP A 213 12.77 9.13 -16.85
N ASP A 214 12.83 10.44 -16.56
CA ASP A 214 13.75 11.05 -15.60
C ASP A 214 13.17 11.21 -14.19
N SER A 215 12.07 10.51 -13.90
CA SER A 215 11.47 10.45 -12.57
C SER A 215 12.33 9.63 -11.59
N GLN A 216 12.03 9.76 -10.29
CA GLN A 216 12.72 9.02 -9.24
C GLN A 216 12.29 7.55 -9.13
N LEU A 217 11.29 7.13 -9.91
CA LEU A 217 10.69 5.81 -9.81
C LEU A 217 11.32 4.85 -10.83
N ASP A 218 12.53 4.37 -10.52
CA ASP A 218 13.16 3.32 -11.31
C ASP A 218 12.43 1.97 -11.17
N TRP A 219 12.83 1.00 -12.01
CA TRP A 219 12.26 -0.35 -12.00
C TRP A 219 12.30 -1.00 -10.60
N PHE A 220 13.33 -0.74 -9.80
CA PHE A 220 13.46 -1.33 -8.47
C PHE A 220 12.36 -0.82 -7.54
N TYR A 221 12.06 0.47 -7.58
CA TYR A 221 10.95 1.03 -6.80
C TYR A 221 9.58 0.61 -7.36
N VAL A 222 9.42 0.50 -8.68
CA VAL A 222 8.16 0.01 -9.29
C VAL A 222 7.84 -1.40 -8.77
N TRP A 223 8.76 -2.34 -8.94
CA TRP A 223 8.55 -3.73 -8.51
C TRP A 223 8.46 -3.88 -6.99
N GLY A 224 9.24 -3.09 -6.23
CA GLY A 224 9.14 -3.05 -4.77
C GLY A 224 7.77 -2.57 -4.29
N ASN A 225 7.24 -1.49 -4.86
CA ASN A 225 5.90 -1.00 -4.54
C ASN A 225 4.82 -2.01 -4.94
N MET A 226 4.93 -2.62 -6.12
CA MET A 226 4.00 -3.67 -6.56
C MET A 226 4.01 -4.87 -5.60
N PHE A 227 5.17 -5.33 -5.17
CA PHE A 227 5.29 -6.43 -4.22
C PHE A 227 4.58 -6.10 -2.89
N LEU A 228 4.89 -4.95 -2.30
CA LEU A 228 4.25 -4.50 -1.05
C LEU A 228 2.75 -4.28 -1.22
N ALA A 229 2.30 -3.78 -2.38
CA ALA A 229 0.89 -3.64 -2.72
C ALA A 229 0.17 -4.99 -2.74
N LYS A 230 0.79 -6.02 -3.32
CA LYS A 230 0.25 -7.39 -3.29
C LYS A 230 0.22 -7.96 -1.88
N MET A 231 1.19 -7.65 -1.02
CA MET A 231 1.13 -8.06 0.38
C MET A 231 -0.09 -7.46 1.12
N VAL A 232 -0.38 -6.17 0.92
CA VAL A 232 -1.59 -5.54 1.49
C VAL A 232 -2.85 -6.20 0.92
N GLN A 233 -2.90 -6.42 -0.40
CA GLN A 233 -4.03 -7.04 -1.07
C GLN A 233 -4.32 -8.47 -0.57
N VAL A 234 -3.28 -9.28 -0.33
CA VAL A 234 -3.38 -10.63 0.26
C VAL A 234 -3.80 -10.56 1.74
N LYS A 235 -3.36 -9.54 2.49
CA LYS A 235 -3.76 -9.40 3.90
C LYS A 235 -5.26 -9.17 4.08
N PHE A 236 -5.85 -8.42 3.14
CA PHE A 236 -7.27 -8.15 3.05
C PHE A 236 -7.92 -8.94 1.90
N PHE A 237 -7.48 -10.19 1.72
CA PHE A 237 -7.93 -11.04 0.63
C PHE A 237 -9.45 -11.24 0.65
N ASP A 238 -10.02 -11.15 -0.54
CA ASP A 238 -11.42 -11.38 -0.85
C ASP A 238 -11.46 -12.32 -2.06
N VAL A 239 -12.14 -13.45 -1.92
CA VAL A 239 -12.13 -14.50 -2.94
C VAL A 239 -12.88 -14.09 -4.22
N ARG A 240 -13.83 -13.16 -4.13
CA ARG A 240 -14.66 -12.76 -5.28
C ARG A 240 -13.92 -11.80 -6.21
N HIS A 241 -13.10 -10.91 -5.67
CA HIS A 241 -12.48 -9.81 -6.43
C HIS A 241 -10.94 -9.80 -6.39
N TRP A 242 -10.33 -10.89 -5.91
CA TRP A 242 -8.87 -11.00 -5.72
C TRP A 242 -8.35 -9.97 -4.72
N GLY A 243 -9.05 -9.76 -3.60
CA GLY A 243 -8.78 -8.71 -2.62
C GLY A 243 -9.86 -7.63 -2.58
N ARG A 244 -10.01 -6.97 -1.43
CA ARG A 244 -10.96 -5.84 -1.29
C ARG A 244 -10.57 -4.61 -2.11
N VAL A 245 -9.28 -4.49 -2.41
CA VAL A 245 -8.69 -3.39 -3.18
C VAL A 245 -7.72 -3.97 -4.19
N ARG A 246 -7.58 -3.32 -5.35
CA ARG A 246 -6.55 -3.64 -6.34
C ARG A 246 -5.46 -2.60 -6.23
N LEU A 247 -4.29 -3.03 -5.79
CA LEU A 247 -3.16 -2.12 -5.54
C LEU A 247 -1.95 -2.51 -6.40
N THR A 248 -1.25 -1.49 -6.89
CA THR A 248 0.03 -1.57 -7.58
C THR A 248 1.08 -0.67 -6.94
N ASP A 249 0.68 0.35 -6.17
CA ASP A 249 1.61 1.30 -5.54
C ASP A 249 1.21 1.65 -4.09
N VAL A 250 1.99 1.17 -3.11
CA VAL A 250 1.76 1.53 -1.69
C VAL A 250 2.39 2.87 -1.29
N GLY A 251 3.34 3.36 -2.08
CA GLY A 251 4.17 4.52 -1.74
C GLY A 251 3.66 5.83 -2.33
N CYS A 252 2.57 5.83 -3.09
CA CYS A 252 2.01 7.05 -3.66
C CYS A 252 1.34 7.91 -2.58
N THR A 253 1.78 9.17 -2.51
CA THR A 253 1.25 10.18 -1.58
C THR A 253 -0.02 10.83 -2.11
N MET A 254 -0.15 11.00 -3.44
CA MET A 254 -1.30 11.68 -4.04
C MET A 254 -2.58 10.88 -3.81
N ARG A 255 -3.44 11.38 -2.93
CA ARG A 255 -4.68 10.74 -2.52
C ARG A 255 -5.79 11.77 -2.41
N ALA A 256 -6.97 11.46 -2.94
CA ALA A 256 -8.17 12.25 -2.72
C ALA A 256 -9.12 11.45 -1.83
N ILE A 257 -9.66 12.08 -0.78
CA ILE A 257 -10.38 11.40 0.29
C ILE A 257 -11.62 12.20 0.63
N ARG A 258 -12.77 11.54 0.75
CA ARG A 258 -13.96 12.21 1.26
C ARG A 258 -13.75 12.62 2.72
N ALA A 259 -14.16 13.82 3.10
CA ALA A 259 -13.90 14.33 4.45
C ALA A 259 -14.58 13.47 5.54
N ASP A 260 -15.78 12.96 5.27
CA ASP A 260 -16.51 12.06 6.16
C ASP A 260 -15.84 10.68 6.29
N ALA A 261 -15.26 10.15 5.21
CA ALA A 261 -14.44 8.95 5.24
C ALA A 261 -13.15 9.15 6.03
N LEU A 262 -12.45 10.27 5.81
CA LEU A 262 -11.22 10.60 6.52
C LEU A 262 -11.46 10.68 8.04
N ARG A 263 -12.58 11.28 8.48
CA ARG A 263 -12.96 11.33 9.91
C ARG A 263 -13.09 9.95 10.56
N LYS A 264 -13.47 8.90 9.81
CA LYS A 264 -13.58 7.53 10.33
C LYS A 264 -12.24 6.85 10.58
N MET A 265 -11.15 7.34 9.99
CA MET A 265 -9.83 6.70 10.02
C MET A 265 -8.70 7.55 10.59
N VAL A 266 -8.84 8.88 10.63
CA VAL A 266 -7.74 9.81 10.97
C VAL A 266 -7.14 9.55 12.35
N GLU A 267 -7.93 9.17 13.34
CA GLU A 267 -7.48 8.89 14.71
C GLU A 267 -6.60 7.63 14.83
N GLU A 268 -6.70 6.69 13.88
CA GLU A 268 -5.88 5.47 13.85
C GLU A 268 -4.57 5.64 13.05
N LEU A 269 -4.35 6.82 12.48
CA LEU A 269 -3.12 7.15 11.76
C LEU A 269 -2.04 7.59 12.77
N SER A 270 -1.14 6.68 13.12
CA SER A 270 -0.13 6.89 14.17
C SER A 270 1.32 6.73 13.69
N VAL A 271 1.52 6.25 12.47
CA VAL A 271 2.85 5.95 11.92
C VAL A 271 3.48 7.23 11.37
N GLY A 272 4.54 7.72 12.01
CA GLY A 272 5.22 8.96 11.61
C GLY A 272 6.29 8.83 10.51
N GLY A 273 6.70 7.60 10.19
CA GLY A 273 7.73 7.33 9.17
C GLY A 273 7.17 7.03 7.78
N HIS A 274 8.02 6.53 6.88
CA HIS A 274 7.63 6.16 5.51
C HIS A 274 6.60 5.02 5.44
N SER A 275 6.49 4.18 6.46
CA SER A 275 5.43 3.15 6.53
C SER A 275 4.01 3.75 6.68
N PHE A 276 3.88 5.08 6.78
CA PHE A 276 2.60 5.77 6.80
C PHE A 276 1.73 5.43 5.57
N SER A 277 2.30 5.43 4.36
CA SER A 277 1.53 5.24 3.13
C SER A 277 0.80 3.88 3.08
N PRO A 278 1.46 2.73 3.35
CA PRO A 278 0.75 1.46 3.51
C PRO A 278 -0.10 1.42 4.78
N HIS A 279 0.32 2.04 5.90
CA HIS A 279 -0.49 2.08 7.14
C HIS A 279 -1.87 2.69 6.89
N MET A 280 -1.92 3.85 6.26
CA MET A 280 -3.15 4.56 5.94
C MET A 280 -4.08 3.75 5.04
N LEU A 281 -3.52 3.03 4.04
CA LEU A 281 -4.29 2.10 3.21
C LEU A 281 -4.89 0.98 4.04
N MET A 282 -4.09 0.33 4.90
CA MET A 282 -4.57 -0.76 5.74
C MET A 282 -5.62 -0.31 6.75
N VAL A 283 -5.50 0.90 7.33
CA VAL A 283 -6.53 1.49 8.20
C VAL A 283 -7.82 1.77 7.41
N ALA A 284 -7.72 2.34 6.21
CA ALA A 284 -8.91 2.59 5.39
C ALA A 284 -9.67 1.28 5.09
N ILE A 285 -8.94 0.22 4.69
CA ILE A 285 -9.53 -1.09 4.38
C ILE A 285 -10.08 -1.77 5.63
N SER A 286 -9.40 -1.66 6.78
CA SER A 286 -9.88 -2.23 8.05
C SER A 286 -11.16 -1.55 8.55
N LYS A 287 -11.31 -0.25 8.28
CA LYS A 287 -12.53 0.53 8.52
C LYS A 287 -13.65 0.28 7.50
N GLY A 288 -13.40 -0.57 6.50
CA GLY A 288 -14.38 -0.92 5.47
C GLY A 288 -14.61 0.20 4.45
N LEU A 289 -13.69 1.15 4.34
CA LEU A 289 -13.75 2.21 3.34
C LEU A 289 -13.48 1.65 1.94
N LYS A 290 -14.22 2.14 0.94
CA LYS A 290 -14.05 1.80 -0.46
C LYS A 290 -12.86 2.57 -1.02
N VAL A 291 -11.89 1.85 -1.56
CA VAL A 291 -10.66 2.44 -2.11
C VAL A 291 -10.44 1.96 -3.53
N VAL A 292 -10.11 2.89 -4.42
CA VAL A 292 -9.66 2.58 -5.79
C VAL A 292 -8.32 3.24 -6.07
N GLU A 293 -7.57 2.62 -6.96
CA GLU A 293 -6.26 3.11 -7.41
C GLU A 293 -6.38 3.64 -8.84
N ILE A 294 -5.90 4.85 -9.09
CA ILE A 294 -6.01 5.55 -10.38
C ILE A 294 -4.62 6.02 -10.84
N PRO A 295 -4.20 5.75 -12.09
CA PRO A 295 -2.94 6.24 -12.61
C PRO A 295 -2.83 7.78 -12.58
N VAL A 296 -1.70 8.29 -12.07
CA VAL A 296 -1.42 9.73 -11.97
C VAL A 296 -0.19 10.09 -12.78
N THR A 297 -0.09 11.36 -13.18
CA THR A 297 1.11 11.89 -13.83
C THR A 297 2.23 12.07 -12.82
N PHE A 298 3.33 11.33 -13.00
CA PHE A 298 4.50 11.37 -12.14
C PHE A 298 5.70 11.97 -12.86
N ARG A 299 6.11 13.16 -12.43
CA ARG A 299 7.16 13.97 -13.05
C ARG A 299 8.48 13.80 -12.31
N ARG A 300 9.54 14.35 -12.90
CA ARG A 300 10.80 14.56 -12.20
C ARG A 300 10.63 15.50 -11.00
N ARG A 301 11.22 15.09 -9.87
CA ARG A 301 11.34 15.93 -8.68
C ARG A 301 12.27 17.11 -8.92
N TRP A 302 11.91 18.26 -8.38
CA TRP A 302 12.82 19.39 -8.27
C TRP A 302 13.56 19.32 -6.92
N GLY A 303 14.88 19.47 -6.95
CA GLY A 303 15.73 19.22 -5.77
C GLY A 303 15.98 17.73 -5.50
N GLU A 304 16.41 17.41 -4.27
CA GLU A 304 16.89 16.09 -3.90
C GLU A 304 15.83 15.23 -3.19
N SER A 305 15.82 13.92 -3.45
CA SER A 305 14.99 12.98 -2.67
C SER A 305 15.52 12.83 -1.25
N LYS A 306 14.65 13.03 -0.24
CA LYS A 306 14.96 12.77 1.17
C LYS A 306 14.41 11.42 1.68
N GLY A 307 13.56 10.77 0.89
CA GLY A 307 12.87 9.52 1.22
C GLY A 307 13.53 8.26 0.66
N ALA A 308 12.70 7.32 0.16
CA ALA A 308 13.15 6.05 -0.40
C ALA A 308 13.98 6.21 -1.68
N GLY A 309 13.66 7.23 -2.50
CA GLY A 309 14.37 7.52 -3.75
C GLY A 309 15.81 8.03 -3.58
N ALA A 310 16.28 8.27 -2.35
CA ALA A 310 17.64 8.74 -2.09
C ALA A 310 18.73 7.66 -2.34
N GLY A 311 18.36 6.38 -2.47
CA GLY A 311 19.29 5.31 -2.83
C GLY A 311 18.75 3.91 -2.52
N LYS A 312 19.18 2.91 -3.31
CA LYS A 312 18.61 1.54 -3.28
C LYS A 312 18.74 0.83 -1.93
N LEU A 313 19.85 0.98 -1.22
CA LEU A 313 20.03 0.38 0.12
C LEU A 313 19.07 0.99 1.15
N LYS A 314 18.90 2.31 1.13
CA LYS A 314 17.93 3.00 1.99
C LYS A 314 16.51 2.62 1.60
N GLY A 315 16.21 2.55 0.30
CA GLY A 315 14.95 2.07 -0.26
C GLY A 315 14.61 0.66 0.21
N LEU A 316 15.55 -0.28 0.14
CA LEU A 316 15.39 -1.64 0.63
C LEU A 316 15.11 -1.67 2.14
N GLY A 317 15.88 -0.91 2.93
CA GLY A 317 15.65 -0.81 4.38
C GLY A 317 14.26 -0.26 4.73
N ILE A 318 13.78 0.73 3.98
CA ILE A 318 12.41 1.25 4.13
C ILE A 318 11.39 0.19 3.70
N GLY A 319 11.61 -0.49 2.58
CA GLY A 319 10.76 -1.57 2.08
C GLY A 319 10.61 -2.72 3.07
N LEU A 320 11.70 -3.13 3.72
CA LEU A 320 11.66 -4.16 4.78
C LEU A 320 10.87 -3.70 6.02
N ARG A 321 10.97 -2.43 6.41
CA ARG A 321 10.14 -1.88 7.50
C ARG A 321 8.66 -1.79 7.11
N MET A 322 8.36 -1.43 5.86
CA MET A 322 7.00 -1.45 5.34
C MET A 322 6.44 -2.87 5.33
N MET A 323 7.23 -3.84 4.86
CA MET A 323 6.88 -5.26 4.86
C MET A 323 6.56 -5.75 6.27
N TRP A 324 7.46 -5.49 7.23
CA TRP A 324 7.23 -5.85 8.63
C TRP A 324 5.97 -5.20 9.19
N HIS A 325 5.73 -3.92 8.88
CA HIS A 325 4.53 -3.21 9.29
C HIS A 325 3.25 -3.84 8.71
N ILE A 326 3.25 -4.16 7.42
CA ILE A 326 2.13 -4.86 6.75
C ILE A 326 1.85 -6.20 7.42
N LEU A 327 2.90 -6.97 7.73
CA LEU A 327 2.75 -8.26 8.40
C LEU A 327 2.17 -8.12 9.83
N THR A 328 2.59 -7.07 10.56
CA THR A 328 2.27 -6.90 12.00
C THR A 328 1.05 -6.04 12.33
N PHE A 329 0.46 -5.35 11.35
CA PHE A 329 -0.87 -4.72 11.44
C PHE A 329 -1.95 -5.76 11.83
#